data_AF-A0A0W0U8A3-F1
#
_entry.id   AF-A0A0W0U8A3-F1
#
_cell.length_a   1.000
_cell.length_b   1.000
_cell.length_c   1.000
_cell.angle_alpha   90.00
_cell.angle_beta   90.00
_cell.angle_gamma   90.00
#
_symmetry.space_group_name_H-M   'P 1'
#
loop_
_entity.id
_entity.type
_entity.pdbx_description
1 polymer ?
#
loop_
_entity_poly.entity_id
_entity_poly.type
_entity_poly.pdbx_seq_one_letter_code
_entity_poly.pdbx_strand_id
1 'polypeptide(L)'
;MTVAVLRHMGSLIGIDQLPVTSPGDNETVNWEFDKELAKQPATFFHPMITKHLELSVAYSVLCTRLLHDFSRPGVSKAELVEQLVAALMMAELLTPLYRDFLGEWHEVSRLQNEKKVFRDLLATQNYSFGASDDKAIVLSSWSGQRVRGATPNWNFPRLMFGRSRRLFTTLVPIIKDFELVRDYLIESKFGRKVAALDPYLGVVVSHASWLFFAPRLTVNSIVLLNFLVPSWWTATKDKRMGLWLGFLGQLQQRWFELGNDSLWMTSGLLNCFVLTGPLAPLGIYVTLSLFLFDVLWARLRARIEHNRLTGQQQIYDNMALDMGGEQTREWLELKSYREHFAQRVDFEDRRLFVTLVNTQMLMFGMCFAFPAFAATPLLPFLGALIVLTTTFVVNRHVQGLGQQRPVDRVIALSDKSGKSIYETGLTLFRPSEPTEPPKNTGLEEEVRKGMGKFISNEKGMSHSNSEPHFPVSQSPLASSDPTIRYDSPNSSFM
;
A
#
# COMPACT_ATOMS: atom_id res chain seq x y z
N MET A 1 5.23 20.84 -22.02
CA MET A 1 4.07 20.84 -21.11
C MET A 1 3.64 19.39 -20.91
N THR A 2 3.78 18.74 -19.74
CA THR A 2 4.24 17.31 -19.52
C THR A 2 5.68 17.00 -19.93
N VAL A 3 6.37 18.00 -20.48
CA VAL A 3 7.76 17.89 -20.94
C VAL A 3 8.70 17.67 -19.78
N ALA A 4 8.50 18.21 -18.58
CA ALA A 4 9.42 17.94 -17.46
C ALA A 4 9.42 16.47 -17.03
N VAL A 5 8.24 15.84 -16.94
CA VAL A 5 8.10 14.41 -16.61
C VAL A 5 8.56 13.55 -17.78
N LEU A 6 8.18 13.88 -19.02
CA LEU A 6 8.61 13.18 -20.23
C LEU A 6 10.09 13.40 -20.56
N ARG A 7 10.71 14.49 -20.14
CA ARG A 7 12.15 14.81 -20.26
C ARG A 7 12.94 14.17 -19.13
N HIS A 8 12.38 14.07 -17.92
CA HIS A 8 12.94 13.21 -16.90
C HIS A 8 12.90 11.74 -17.32
N MET A 9 11.76 11.28 -17.85
CA MET A 9 11.65 9.97 -18.48
C MET A 9 12.62 9.85 -19.65
N GLY A 10 12.69 10.83 -20.54
CA GLY A 10 13.63 10.89 -21.66
C GLY A 10 15.08 10.78 -21.19
N SER A 11 15.44 11.46 -20.10
CA SER A 11 16.77 11.38 -19.46
C SER A 11 17.04 10.01 -18.82
N LEU A 12 16.00 9.34 -18.30
CA LEU A 12 16.10 7.97 -17.77
C LEU A 12 16.19 6.92 -18.89
N ILE A 13 15.64 7.23 -20.06
CA ILE A 13 15.50 6.33 -21.22
C ILE A 13 16.60 6.57 -22.26
N GLY A 14 17.33 7.69 -22.18
CA GLY A 14 18.28 8.13 -23.21
C GLY A 14 17.61 8.59 -24.51
N ILE A 15 16.34 9.00 -24.46
CA ILE A 15 15.60 9.58 -25.59
C ILE A 15 15.45 11.07 -25.33
N ASP A 16 16.20 11.88 -26.09
CA ASP A 16 16.21 13.33 -25.94
C ASP A 16 14.88 13.99 -26.36
N GLN A 17 14.07 13.31 -27.19
CA GLN A 17 12.77 13.80 -27.65
C GLN A 17 11.79 12.64 -27.83
N LEU A 18 10.86 12.50 -26.89
CA LEU A 18 9.65 11.71 -27.11
C LEU A 18 8.71 12.53 -28.01
N PRO A 19 8.14 11.96 -29.09
CA PRO A 19 7.27 12.70 -30.00
C PRO A 19 5.94 12.98 -29.29
N VAL A 20 5.82 14.15 -28.68
CA VAL A 20 4.55 14.67 -28.17
C VAL A 20 3.97 15.56 -29.27
N THR A 21 3.20 14.97 -30.17
CA THR A 21 2.37 15.76 -31.11
C THR A 21 1.04 16.06 -30.44
N SER A 22 0.83 17.34 -30.11
CA SER A 22 -0.50 17.85 -29.78
C SER A 22 -1.28 18.01 -31.09
N PRO A 23 -2.54 17.56 -31.19
CA PRO A 23 -3.33 17.77 -32.39
C PRO A 23 -3.58 19.28 -32.58
N GLY A 24 -3.50 19.77 -33.80
CA GLY A 24 -4.22 21.00 -34.17
C GLY A 24 -5.74 20.76 -34.11
N ASP A 25 -6.54 21.82 -33.99
CA ASP A 25 -8.00 21.72 -33.76
C ASP A 25 -8.75 20.86 -34.82
N ASN A 26 -8.16 20.60 -35.99
CA ASN A 26 -8.75 19.83 -37.09
C ASN A 26 -7.88 18.67 -37.62
N GLU A 27 -6.77 18.32 -36.96
CA GLU A 27 -5.88 17.26 -37.42
C GLU A 27 -6.08 15.98 -36.59
N THR A 28 -6.30 14.86 -37.26
CA THR A 28 -6.31 13.55 -36.61
C THR A 28 -4.88 13.08 -36.38
N VAL A 29 -4.50 12.85 -35.13
CA VAL A 29 -3.18 12.33 -34.78
C VAL A 29 -3.25 10.80 -34.72
N ASN A 30 -2.54 10.15 -35.64
CA ASN A 30 -2.39 8.69 -35.61
C ASN A 30 -1.38 8.31 -34.53
N TRP A 31 -1.82 7.54 -33.54
CA TRP A 31 -0.93 7.06 -32.49
C TRP A 31 -0.07 5.89 -32.99
N GLU A 32 1.25 6.04 -32.91
CA GLU A 32 2.21 5.04 -33.37
C GLU A 32 3.26 4.65 -32.31
N PHE A 33 3.15 5.19 -31.09
CA PHE A 33 4.16 4.97 -30.05
C PHE A 33 4.33 3.49 -29.69
N ASP A 34 3.25 2.72 -29.62
CA ASP A 34 3.29 1.27 -29.38
C ASP A 34 4.04 0.52 -30.48
N LYS A 35 3.84 0.90 -31.74
CA LYS A 35 4.56 0.34 -32.90
C LYS A 35 6.04 0.71 -32.89
N GLU A 36 6.37 1.96 -32.56
CA GLU A 36 7.77 2.41 -32.44
C GLU A 36 8.49 1.70 -31.30
N LEU A 37 7.81 1.50 -30.17
CA LEU A 37 8.34 0.77 -29.04
C LEU A 37 8.58 -0.71 -29.38
N ALA A 38 7.69 -1.33 -30.15
CA ALA A 38 7.83 -2.72 -30.59
C ALA A 38 9.04 -2.95 -31.53
N LYS A 39 9.55 -1.91 -32.19
CA LYS A 39 10.76 -1.97 -33.03
C LYS A 39 12.05 -1.90 -32.21
N GLN A 40 12.00 -1.49 -30.95
CA GLN A 40 13.19 -1.29 -30.13
C GLN A 40 13.86 -2.64 -29.75
N PRO A 41 15.20 -2.71 -29.76
CA PRO A 41 15.91 -3.92 -29.35
C PRO A 41 15.79 -4.16 -27.83
N ALA A 42 16.01 -5.40 -27.38
CA ALA A 42 15.93 -5.72 -25.94
C ALA A 42 16.88 -4.86 -25.05
N THR A 43 18.03 -4.46 -25.60
CA THR A 43 19.01 -3.59 -24.93
C THR A 43 18.47 -2.22 -24.57
N PHE A 44 17.47 -1.72 -25.31
CA PHE A 44 16.77 -0.47 -25.00
C PHE A 44 16.11 -0.51 -23.62
N PHE A 45 15.56 -1.66 -23.22
CA PHE A 45 14.83 -1.81 -21.97
C PHE A 45 15.75 -2.05 -20.75
N HIS A 46 17.03 -2.36 -20.96
CA HIS A 46 17.94 -2.72 -19.86
C HIS A 46 18.06 -1.67 -18.75
N PRO A 47 18.24 -0.36 -19.04
CA PRO A 47 18.27 0.67 -18.00
C PRO A 47 16.94 0.79 -17.24
N MET A 48 15.82 0.47 -17.89
CA MET A 48 14.49 0.55 -17.29
C MET A 48 14.22 -0.61 -16.35
N ILE A 49 14.83 -1.77 -16.57
CA ILE A 49 14.70 -2.92 -15.68
C ILE A 49 15.31 -2.62 -14.32
N THR A 50 16.45 -1.93 -14.25
CA THR A 50 17.08 -1.56 -12.96
C THR A 50 16.33 -0.43 -12.26
N LYS A 51 15.65 0.42 -13.04
CA LYS A 51 14.90 1.61 -12.57
C LYS A 51 13.39 1.42 -12.49
N HIS A 52 12.88 0.20 -12.70
CA HIS A 52 11.45 -0.07 -12.86
C HIS A 52 10.61 0.37 -11.63
N LEU A 53 11.15 0.30 -10.42
CA LEU A 53 10.47 0.77 -9.21
C LEU A 53 10.30 2.29 -9.18
N GLU A 54 11.29 3.04 -9.68
CA GLU A 54 11.23 4.51 -9.79
C GLU A 54 10.23 4.93 -10.87
N LEU A 55 10.25 4.23 -12.02
CA LEU A 55 9.30 4.43 -13.12
C LEU A 55 7.86 4.14 -12.70
N SER A 56 7.65 3.07 -11.91
CA SER A 56 6.33 2.71 -11.38
C SER A 56 5.78 3.78 -10.43
N VAL A 57 6.64 4.35 -9.56
CA VAL A 57 6.24 5.48 -8.69
C VAL A 57 5.92 6.71 -9.51
N ALA A 58 6.77 7.07 -10.49
CA ALA A 58 6.53 8.22 -11.35
C ALA A 58 5.19 8.10 -12.11
N TYR A 59 4.90 6.92 -12.65
CA TYR A 59 3.63 6.64 -13.30
C TYR A 59 2.43 6.75 -12.34
N SER A 60 2.54 6.21 -11.12
CA SER A 60 1.48 6.31 -10.10
C SER A 60 1.22 7.77 -9.68
N VAL A 61 2.26 8.58 -9.53
CA VAL A 61 2.12 10.02 -9.23
C VAL A 61 1.49 10.77 -10.41
N LEU A 62 1.88 10.46 -11.65
CA LEU A 62 1.27 11.02 -12.85
C LEU A 62 -0.24 10.69 -12.91
N CYS A 63 -0.63 9.44 -12.63
CA CYS A 63 -2.03 9.03 -12.59
C CYS A 63 -2.82 9.73 -11.47
N THR A 64 -2.18 9.95 -10.31
CA THR A 64 -2.78 10.66 -9.18
C THR A 64 -3.05 12.12 -9.55
N ARG A 65 -2.06 12.79 -10.15
CA ARG A 65 -2.21 14.16 -10.66
C ARG A 65 -3.32 14.23 -11.71
N LEU A 66 -3.30 13.32 -12.68
CA LEU A 66 -4.31 13.26 -13.74
C LEU A 66 -5.72 13.20 -13.14
N LEU A 67 -5.95 12.28 -12.19
CA LEU A 67 -7.25 12.14 -11.54
C LEU A 67 -7.68 13.40 -10.77
N HIS A 68 -6.73 14.05 -10.09
CA HIS A 68 -6.95 15.31 -9.39
C HIS A 68 -7.32 16.44 -10.37
N ASP A 69 -6.59 16.58 -11.47
CA ASP A 69 -6.79 17.64 -12.46
C ASP A 69 -8.09 17.45 -13.25
N PHE A 70 -8.50 16.20 -13.52
CA PHE A 70 -9.83 15.87 -14.05
C PHE A 70 -10.97 16.27 -13.11
N SER A 71 -10.72 16.35 -11.81
CA SER A 71 -11.73 16.66 -10.79
C SER A 71 -11.84 18.16 -10.51
N ARG A 72 -10.93 18.99 -11.03
CA ARG A 72 -10.82 20.41 -10.68
C ARG A 72 -11.38 21.33 -11.79
N PRO A 73 -12.27 22.28 -11.46
CA PRO A 73 -12.70 23.29 -12.43
C PRO A 73 -11.54 24.26 -12.74
N GLY A 74 -11.33 24.55 -14.02
CA GLY A 74 -10.35 25.55 -14.48
C GLY A 74 -9.04 24.99 -15.07
N VAL A 75 -8.88 23.67 -15.15
CA VAL A 75 -7.76 23.07 -15.89
C VAL A 75 -8.05 23.12 -17.39
N SER A 76 -7.07 23.52 -18.19
CA SER A 76 -7.25 23.63 -19.64
C SER A 76 -7.39 22.24 -20.28
N LYS A 77 -8.26 22.14 -21.30
CA LYS A 77 -8.45 20.90 -22.06
C LYS A 77 -7.14 20.39 -22.68
N ALA A 78 -6.31 21.29 -23.20
CA ALA A 78 -5.01 20.96 -23.77
C ALA A 78 -4.07 20.34 -22.74
N GLU A 79 -4.04 20.87 -21.52
CA GLU A 79 -3.22 20.31 -20.43
C GLU A 79 -3.65 18.90 -20.03
N LEU A 80 -4.96 18.63 -19.95
CA LEU A 80 -5.47 17.29 -19.67
C LEU A 80 -5.11 16.29 -20.78
N VAL A 81 -5.15 16.71 -22.04
CA VAL A 81 -4.74 15.87 -23.18
C VAL A 81 -3.25 15.54 -23.10
N GLU A 82 -2.39 16.51 -22.80
CA GLU A 82 -0.96 16.29 -22.62
C GLU A 82 -0.68 15.30 -21.48
N GLN A 83 -1.36 15.43 -20.33
CA GLN A 83 -1.23 14.49 -19.21
C GLN A 83 -1.71 13.08 -19.58
N LEU A 84 -2.81 12.94 -20.33
CA LEU A 84 -3.29 11.66 -20.85
C LEU A 84 -2.28 11.02 -21.81
N VAL A 85 -1.70 11.81 -22.72
CA VAL A 85 -0.65 11.34 -23.64
C VAL A 85 0.55 10.82 -22.85
N ALA A 86 1.06 11.59 -21.89
CA ALA A 86 2.18 11.16 -21.06
C ALA A 86 1.89 9.88 -20.28
N ALA A 87 0.67 9.76 -19.72
CA ALA A 87 0.24 8.58 -19.00
C ALA A 87 0.13 7.34 -19.91
N LEU A 88 -0.41 7.51 -21.13
CA LEU A 88 -0.49 6.45 -22.12
C LEU A 88 0.91 5.98 -22.55
N MET A 89 1.84 6.90 -22.84
CA MET A 89 3.22 6.56 -23.19
C MET A 89 3.90 5.77 -22.07
N MET A 90 3.75 6.20 -20.82
CA MET A 90 4.27 5.45 -19.66
C MET A 90 3.67 4.05 -19.56
N ALA A 91 2.35 3.93 -19.71
CA ALA A 91 1.68 2.64 -19.64
C ALA A 91 2.12 1.71 -20.77
N GLU A 92 2.29 2.23 -21.98
CA GLU A 92 2.80 1.48 -23.14
C GLU A 92 4.27 1.10 -22.98
N LEU A 93 5.10 1.92 -22.33
CA LEU A 93 6.49 1.61 -21.99
C LEU A 93 6.61 0.53 -20.92
N LEU A 94 5.83 0.65 -19.85
CA LEU A 94 5.86 -0.28 -18.71
C LEU A 94 5.27 -1.65 -19.07
N THR A 95 4.31 -1.72 -19.99
CA THR A 95 3.65 -2.99 -20.38
C THR A 95 4.65 -4.06 -20.86
N PRO A 96 5.49 -3.84 -21.90
CA PRO A 96 6.49 -4.82 -22.34
C PRO A 96 7.58 -5.03 -21.29
N LEU A 97 7.94 -4.01 -20.51
CA LEU A 97 8.88 -4.16 -19.40
C LEU A 97 8.39 -5.20 -18.38
N TYR A 98 7.15 -5.07 -17.92
CA TYR A 98 6.55 -6.00 -16.97
C TYR A 98 6.23 -7.37 -17.59
N ARG A 99 5.88 -7.41 -18.88
CA ARG A 99 5.53 -8.65 -19.59
C ARG A 99 6.75 -9.48 -19.94
N ASP A 100 7.72 -8.88 -20.61
CA ASP A 100 8.78 -9.59 -21.31
C ASP A 100 10.06 -9.73 -20.46
N PHE A 101 10.26 -8.85 -19.48
CA PHE A 101 11.47 -8.83 -18.65
C PHE A 101 11.23 -9.12 -17.16
N LEU A 102 10.13 -8.65 -16.58
CA LEU A 102 9.81 -8.88 -15.15
C LEU A 102 8.85 -10.06 -14.93
N GLY A 103 8.01 -10.40 -15.91
CA GLY A 103 7.05 -11.50 -15.79
C GLY A 103 5.92 -11.25 -14.78
N GLU A 104 5.53 -9.99 -14.54
CA GLU A 104 4.46 -9.62 -13.61
C GLU A 104 3.12 -9.40 -14.32
N TRP A 105 2.44 -10.52 -14.64
CA TRP A 105 1.18 -10.51 -15.39
C TRP A 105 0.05 -9.67 -14.78
N HIS A 106 0.05 -9.47 -13.46
CA HIS A 106 -0.89 -8.58 -12.80
C HIS A 106 -0.70 -7.12 -13.23
N GLU A 107 0.54 -6.62 -13.16
CA GLU A 107 0.85 -5.25 -13.55
C GLU A 107 0.57 -5.05 -15.03
N VAL A 108 0.89 -6.04 -15.87
CA VAL A 108 0.53 -6.03 -17.29
C VAL A 108 -0.99 -5.88 -17.46
N SER A 109 -1.79 -6.69 -16.75
CA SER A 109 -3.26 -6.59 -16.83
C SER A 109 -3.79 -5.25 -16.33
N ARG A 110 -3.23 -4.71 -15.24
CA ARG A 110 -3.57 -3.37 -14.72
C ARG A 110 -3.29 -2.28 -15.76
N LEU A 111 -2.08 -2.28 -16.31
CA LEU A 111 -1.65 -1.32 -17.33
C LEU A 111 -2.49 -1.44 -18.60
N GLN A 112 -2.83 -2.65 -19.06
CA GLN A 112 -3.72 -2.87 -20.20
C GLN A 112 -5.11 -2.25 -19.99
N ASN A 113 -5.68 -2.42 -18.80
CA ASN A 113 -6.97 -1.81 -18.46
C ASN A 113 -6.88 -0.27 -18.43
N GLU A 114 -5.80 0.29 -17.86
CA GLU A 114 -5.57 1.74 -17.82
C GLU A 114 -5.33 2.33 -19.21
N LYS A 115 -4.52 1.66 -20.06
CA LYS A 115 -4.31 2.02 -21.48
C LYS A 115 -5.64 2.14 -22.22
N LYS A 116 -6.56 1.18 -22.01
CA LYS A 116 -7.87 1.23 -22.64
C LYS A 116 -8.63 2.52 -22.27
N VAL A 117 -8.64 2.87 -20.98
CA VAL A 117 -9.27 4.11 -20.50
C VAL A 117 -8.62 5.34 -21.14
N PHE A 118 -7.29 5.41 -21.20
CA PHE A 118 -6.60 6.53 -21.83
C PHE A 118 -6.88 6.63 -23.34
N ARG A 119 -6.87 5.51 -24.06
CA ARG A 119 -7.19 5.46 -25.49
C ARG A 119 -8.63 5.90 -25.75
N ASP A 120 -9.58 5.42 -24.94
CA ASP A 120 -10.99 5.81 -25.04
C ASP A 120 -11.17 7.33 -24.81
N LEU A 121 -10.48 7.90 -23.81
CA LEU A 121 -10.51 9.34 -23.54
C LEU A 121 -9.84 10.17 -24.65
N LEU A 122 -8.66 9.75 -25.14
CA LEU A 122 -7.93 10.45 -26.21
C LEU A 122 -8.63 10.32 -27.58
N ALA A 123 -9.39 9.26 -27.82
CA ALA A 123 -10.20 9.10 -29.03
C ALA A 123 -11.26 10.20 -29.15
N THR A 124 -11.74 10.76 -28.02
CA THR A 124 -12.63 11.94 -28.02
C THR A 124 -11.92 13.24 -28.40
N GLN A 125 -10.59 13.20 -28.56
CA GLN A 125 -9.69 14.34 -28.77
C GLN A 125 -8.91 14.24 -30.09
N ASN A 126 -9.53 13.66 -31.12
CA ASN A 126 -8.96 13.48 -32.46
C ASN A 126 -7.73 12.55 -32.54
N TYR A 127 -7.45 11.73 -31.52
CA TYR A 127 -6.47 10.66 -31.63
C TYR A 127 -7.08 9.42 -32.27
N SER A 128 -6.37 8.80 -33.20
CA SER A 128 -6.72 7.51 -33.78
C SER A 128 -5.76 6.43 -33.28
N PHE A 129 -6.28 5.25 -32.98
CA PHE A 129 -5.51 4.13 -32.47
C PHE A 129 -5.65 2.93 -33.40
N GLY A 130 -4.54 2.23 -33.65
CA GLY A 130 -4.57 0.93 -34.30
C GLY A 130 -5.29 -0.14 -33.45
N ALA A 131 -5.52 -1.31 -34.04
CA ALA A 131 -5.99 -2.47 -33.28
C ALA A 131 -5.02 -2.75 -32.12
N SER A 132 -5.55 -2.98 -30.92
CA SER A 132 -4.72 -3.33 -29.78
C SER A 132 -4.20 -4.76 -29.91
N ASP A 133 -2.88 -4.94 -29.82
CA ASP A 133 -2.21 -6.24 -29.73
C ASP A 133 -2.25 -6.85 -28.31
N ASP A 134 -3.01 -6.24 -27.39
CA ASP A 134 -3.13 -6.71 -26.02
C ASP A 134 -3.85 -8.06 -25.94
N LYS A 135 -3.07 -9.11 -25.71
CA LYS A 135 -3.60 -10.45 -25.46
C LYS A 135 -4.30 -10.50 -24.11
N ALA A 136 -5.50 -11.10 -24.07
CA ALA A 136 -6.22 -11.34 -22.83
C ALA A 136 -5.39 -12.20 -21.87
N ILE A 137 -5.10 -11.67 -20.68
CA ILE A 137 -4.32 -12.36 -19.66
C ILE A 137 -5.29 -13.13 -18.75
N VAL A 138 -5.24 -14.46 -18.83
CA VAL A 138 -5.96 -15.33 -17.88
C VAL A 138 -5.06 -15.57 -16.67
N LEU A 139 -5.32 -14.85 -15.58
CA LEU A 139 -4.65 -15.08 -14.30
C LEU A 139 -5.07 -16.44 -13.73
N SER A 140 -4.10 -17.34 -13.50
CA SER A 140 -4.37 -18.65 -12.90
C SER A 140 -4.87 -18.53 -11.45
N SER A 141 -5.58 -19.55 -10.99
CA SER A 141 -6.09 -19.65 -9.61
C SER A 141 -4.99 -19.63 -8.55
N TRP A 142 -3.75 -20.00 -8.92
CA TRP A 142 -2.57 -19.98 -8.06
C TRP A 142 -1.61 -18.83 -8.41
N SER A 143 -2.11 -17.78 -9.06
CA SER A 143 -1.32 -16.58 -9.35
C SER A 143 -0.82 -15.93 -8.05
N GLY A 144 0.41 -15.40 -8.11
CA GLY A 144 1.02 -14.77 -6.93
C GLY A 144 0.23 -13.58 -6.38
N GLN A 145 -0.60 -12.95 -7.20
CA GLN A 145 -1.52 -11.90 -6.79
C GLN A 145 -2.61 -12.42 -5.85
N ARG A 146 -3.19 -13.61 -6.09
CA ARG A 146 -4.22 -14.17 -5.20
C ARG A 146 -3.63 -14.53 -3.84
N VAL A 147 -2.43 -15.12 -3.84
CA VAL A 147 -1.70 -15.43 -2.60
C VAL A 147 -1.36 -14.14 -1.84
N ARG A 148 -0.81 -13.11 -2.52
CA ARG A 148 -0.51 -11.80 -1.92
C ARG A 148 -1.76 -11.08 -1.43
N GLY A 149 -2.89 -11.16 -2.15
CA GLY A 149 -4.16 -10.54 -1.76
C GLY A 149 -4.86 -11.25 -0.60
N ALA A 150 -4.72 -12.57 -0.48
CA ALA A 150 -5.24 -13.33 0.64
C ALA A 150 -4.38 -13.17 1.91
N THR A 151 -3.07 -12.92 1.76
CA THR A 151 -2.12 -12.86 2.88
C THR A 151 -2.55 -11.86 3.97
N PRO A 152 -2.89 -10.58 3.67
CA PRO A 152 -3.37 -9.63 4.68
C PRO A 152 -4.61 -10.12 5.44
N ASN A 153 -5.57 -10.75 4.73
CA ASN A 153 -6.82 -11.23 5.31
C ASN A 153 -6.60 -12.35 6.33
N TRP A 154 -5.61 -13.21 6.10
CA TRP A 154 -5.26 -14.29 7.03
C TRP A 154 -4.24 -13.89 8.09
N ASN A 155 -3.41 -12.87 7.82
CA ASN A 155 -2.34 -12.49 8.74
C ASN A 155 -2.88 -11.98 10.07
N PHE A 156 -3.87 -11.08 10.04
CA PHE A 156 -4.44 -10.51 11.27
C PHE A 156 -5.12 -11.57 12.15
N PRO A 157 -6.06 -12.40 11.66
CA PRO A 157 -6.66 -13.47 12.45
C PRO A 157 -5.62 -14.45 13.03
N ARG A 158 -4.62 -14.86 12.23
CA ARG A 158 -3.54 -15.74 12.67
C ARG A 158 -2.76 -15.15 13.85
N LEU A 159 -2.35 -13.88 13.71
CA LEU A 159 -1.59 -13.19 14.74
C LEU A 159 -2.44 -12.99 16.00
N MET A 160 -3.69 -12.56 15.87
CA MET A 160 -4.60 -12.39 17.00
C MET A 160 -4.84 -13.70 17.75
N PHE A 161 -5.04 -14.80 17.03
CA PHE A 161 -5.25 -16.12 17.64
C PHE A 161 -4.02 -16.58 18.44
N GLY A 162 -2.82 -16.56 17.83
CA GLY A 162 -1.59 -16.96 18.50
C GLY A 162 -1.24 -16.06 19.69
N ARG A 163 -1.42 -14.75 19.55
CA ARG A 163 -1.12 -13.76 20.61
C ARG A 163 -2.14 -13.82 21.75
N SER A 164 -3.42 -14.04 21.45
CA SER A 164 -4.46 -14.25 22.47
C SER A 164 -4.22 -15.53 23.26
N ARG A 165 -3.87 -16.63 22.57
CA ARG A 165 -3.48 -17.88 23.25
C ARG A 165 -2.32 -17.61 24.22
N ARG A 166 -1.26 -16.92 23.78
CA ARG A 166 -0.12 -16.60 24.66
C ARG A 166 -0.55 -15.79 25.89
N LEU A 167 -1.43 -14.80 25.73
CA LEU A 167 -1.98 -14.04 26.84
C LEU A 167 -2.71 -14.95 27.83
N PHE A 168 -3.61 -15.82 27.36
CA PHE A 168 -4.32 -16.76 28.23
C PHE A 168 -3.37 -17.74 28.93
N THR A 169 -2.37 -18.27 28.24
CA THR A 169 -1.40 -19.20 28.85
C THR A 169 -0.53 -18.54 29.92
N THR A 170 -0.22 -17.25 29.78
CA THR A 170 0.57 -16.48 30.77
C THR A 170 -0.29 -15.92 31.91
N LEU A 171 -1.59 -15.76 31.68
CA LEU A 171 -2.55 -15.36 32.71
C LEU A 171 -2.84 -16.50 33.71
N VAL A 172 -2.81 -17.76 33.27
CA VAL A 172 -3.12 -18.92 34.14
C VAL A 172 -2.22 -18.99 35.39
N PRO A 173 -0.89 -18.87 35.32
CA PRO A 173 -0.03 -18.84 36.50
C PRO A 173 -0.37 -17.69 37.46
N ILE A 174 -0.62 -16.48 36.95
CA ILE A 174 -0.98 -15.31 37.76
C ILE A 174 -2.25 -15.57 38.55
N ILE A 175 -3.27 -16.12 37.90
CA ILE A 175 -4.55 -16.45 38.55
C ILE A 175 -4.36 -17.46 39.69
N LYS A 176 -3.44 -18.43 39.54
CA LYS A 176 -3.17 -19.44 40.57
C LYS A 176 -2.54 -18.87 41.83
N ASP A 177 -1.77 -17.78 41.69
CA ASP A 177 -1.08 -17.13 42.81
C ASP A 177 -2.04 -16.27 43.67
N PHE A 178 -3.24 -15.93 43.17
CA PHE A 178 -4.26 -15.21 43.95
C PHE A 178 -5.30 -16.17 44.55
N GLU A 179 -5.22 -16.39 45.86
CA GLU A 179 -6.07 -17.35 46.59
C GLU A 179 -7.58 -17.12 46.38
N LEU A 180 -8.01 -15.85 46.25
CA LEU A 180 -9.42 -15.47 46.11
C LEU A 180 -10.01 -15.78 44.73
N VAL A 181 -9.17 -15.82 43.68
CA VAL A 181 -9.58 -16.14 42.30
C VAL A 181 -9.36 -17.62 42.01
N ARG A 182 -8.38 -18.24 42.67
CA ARG A 182 -8.07 -19.67 42.59
C ARG A 182 -9.33 -20.51 42.83
N ASP A 183 -10.09 -20.22 43.89
CA ASP A 183 -11.27 -21.02 44.24
C ASP A 183 -12.40 -20.83 43.22
N TYR A 184 -12.65 -19.60 42.75
CA TYR A 184 -13.67 -19.34 41.72
C TYR A 184 -13.32 -19.97 40.36
N LEU A 185 -12.05 -19.95 39.94
CA LEU A 185 -11.63 -20.33 38.59
C LEU A 185 -11.23 -21.81 38.46
N ILE A 186 -10.70 -22.43 39.52
CA ILE A 186 -10.42 -23.88 39.57
C ILE A 186 -11.72 -24.68 39.73
N GLU A 187 -12.70 -24.18 40.49
CA GLU A 187 -14.05 -24.77 40.51
C GLU A 187 -14.81 -24.50 39.20
N SER A 188 -14.55 -23.36 38.54
CA SER A 188 -15.17 -23.09 37.24
C SER A 188 -14.78 -24.15 36.20
N LYS A 189 -15.77 -24.58 35.41
CA LYS A 189 -15.57 -25.45 34.24
C LYS A 189 -14.60 -24.85 33.20
N PHE A 190 -14.22 -23.58 33.33
CA PHE A 190 -13.40 -22.85 32.36
C PHE A 190 -11.92 -23.25 32.41
N GLY A 191 -11.29 -23.29 33.58
CA GLY A 191 -9.87 -23.66 33.71
C GLY A 191 -9.57 -25.08 33.20
N ARG A 192 -10.45 -26.05 33.51
CA ARG A 192 -10.38 -27.42 32.98
C ARG A 192 -10.56 -27.48 31.46
N LYS A 193 -11.48 -26.70 30.89
CA LYS A 193 -11.68 -26.62 29.43
C LYS A 193 -10.46 -26.04 28.72
N VAL A 194 -9.85 -24.98 29.26
CA VAL A 194 -8.63 -24.38 28.67
C VAL A 194 -7.47 -25.36 28.72
N ALA A 195 -7.24 -26.02 29.86
CA ALA A 195 -6.17 -27.02 29.99
C ALA A 195 -6.37 -28.24 29.07
N ALA A 196 -7.62 -28.66 28.85
CA ALA A 196 -7.93 -29.76 27.93
C ALA A 196 -7.75 -29.38 26.44
N LEU A 197 -8.01 -28.11 26.08
CA LEU A 197 -7.90 -27.63 24.70
C LEU A 197 -6.48 -27.21 24.33
N ASP A 198 -5.67 -26.74 25.28
CA ASP A 198 -4.35 -26.16 25.00
C ASP A 198 -3.40 -27.08 24.20
N PRO A 199 -3.32 -28.41 24.45
CA PRO A 199 -2.46 -29.29 23.66
C PRO A 199 -2.83 -29.30 22.17
N TYR A 200 -4.13 -29.35 21.86
CA TYR A 200 -4.63 -29.33 20.48
C TYR A 200 -4.40 -27.96 19.83
N LEU A 201 -4.67 -26.88 20.57
CA LEU A 201 -4.44 -25.52 20.09
C LEU A 201 -2.95 -25.26 19.83
N GLY A 202 -2.07 -25.78 20.67
CA GLY A 202 -0.61 -25.71 20.48
C GLY A 202 -0.18 -26.31 19.15
N VAL A 203 -0.66 -27.52 18.82
CA VAL A 203 -0.37 -28.19 17.55
C VAL A 203 -0.86 -27.37 16.36
N VAL A 204 -2.09 -26.86 16.42
CA VAL A 204 -2.67 -26.04 15.35
C VAL A 204 -1.88 -24.75 15.14
N VAL A 205 -1.56 -24.02 16.21
CA VAL A 205 -0.78 -22.77 16.14
C VAL A 205 0.62 -23.02 15.56
N SER A 206 1.25 -24.13 15.96
CA SER A 206 2.57 -24.50 15.47
C SER A 206 2.55 -24.78 13.96
N HIS A 207 1.58 -25.53 13.46
CA HIS A 207 1.49 -25.79 12.02
C HIS A 207 1.09 -24.53 11.24
N ALA A 208 0.16 -23.74 11.78
CA ALA A 208 -0.25 -22.48 11.18
C ALA A 208 0.91 -21.46 11.07
N SER A 209 1.94 -21.56 11.92
CA SER A 209 3.05 -20.60 11.90
C SER A 209 3.90 -20.72 10.64
N TRP A 210 4.14 -21.94 10.11
CA TRP A 210 4.93 -22.12 8.88
C TRP A 210 4.05 -22.22 7.63
N LEU A 211 2.86 -22.85 7.73
CA LEU A 211 1.92 -22.96 6.60
C LEU A 211 1.47 -21.62 6.07
N PHE A 212 1.44 -20.58 6.92
CA PHE A 212 1.12 -19.23 6.49
C PHE A 212 2.16 -18.65 5.51
N PHE A 213 3.44 -18.93 5.71
CA PHE A 213 4.52 -18.38 4.88
C PHE A 213 4.81 -19.22 3.64
N ALA A 214 4.53 -20.53 3.69
CA ALA A 214 4.84 -21.45 2.60
C ALA A 214 4.25 -21.04 1.23
N PRO A 215 2.95 -20.71 1.08
CA PRO A 215 2.40 -20.33 -0.22
C PRO A 215 3.08 -19.10 -0.83
N ARG A 216 3.34 -18.06 -0.02
CA ARG A 216 3.97 -16.81 -0.50
C ARG A 216 5.43 -17.06 -0.89
N LEU A 217 6.16 -17.82 -0.07
CA LEU A 217 7.53 -18.22 -0.36
C LEU A 217 7.60 -19.03 -1.65
N THR A 218 6.78 -20.08 -1.80
CA THR A 218 6.79 -20.95 -2.97
C THR A 218 6.51 -20.17 -4.27
N VAL A 219 5.50 -19.31 -4.28
CA VAL A 219 5.21 -18.48 -5.46
C VAL A 219 6.39 -17.55 -5.79
N ASN A 220 6.93 -16.84 -4.79
CA ASN A 220 8.05 -15.93 -5.01
C ASN A 220 9.31 -16.67 -5.50
N SER A 221 9.57 -17.86 -4.97
CA SER A 221 10.66 -18.74 -5.41
C SER A 221 10.46 -19.24 -6.83
N ILE A 222 9.25 -19.70 -7.20
CA ILE A 222 8.96 -20.16 -8.56
C ILE A 222 9.17 -19.04 -9.58
N VAL A 223 8.70 -17.82 -9.28
CA VAL A 223 8.90 -16.67 -10.16
C VAL A 223 10.39 -16.40 -10.37
N LEU A 224 11.21 -16.40 -9.31
CA LEU A 224 12.65 -16.23 -9.45
C LEU A 224 13.32 -17.37 -10.23
N LEU A 225 12.94 -18.62 -9.96
CA LEU A 225 13.50 -19.79 -10.61
C LEU A 225 13.20 -19.81 -12.11
N ASN A 226 12.06 -19.26 -12.54
CA ASN A 226 11.72 -19.12 -13.96
C ASN A 226 12.73 -18.24 -14.73
N PHE A 227 13.47 -17.36 -14.06
CA PHE A 227 14.52 -16.56 -14.67
C PHE A 227 15.92 -17.22 -14.60
N LEU A 228 16.09 -18.24 -13.76
CA LEU A 228 17.34 -19.02 -13.64
C LEU A 228 17.36 -20.21 -14.59
N VAL A 229 16.22 -20.85 -14.82
CA VAL A 229 16.10 -21.99 -15.74
C VAL A 229 15.54 -21.48 -17.07
N PRO A 230 16.27 -21.61 -18.19
CA PRO A 230 15.74 -21.28 -19.51
C PRO A 230 14.51 -22.15 -19.78
N SER A 231 13.33 -21.58 -19.58
CA SER A 231 12.08 -22.20 -19.95
C SER A 231 11.99 -22.26 -21.48
N TRP A 232 11.27 -23.26 -21.99
CA TRP A 232 10.75 -23.32 -23.36
C TRP A 232 10.04 -22.03 -23.81
N TRP A 233 9.57 -21.20 -22.87
CA TRP A 233 9.01 -19.85 -23.12
C TRP A 233 10.06 -18.74 -23.37
N THR A 234 11.32 -18.94 -22.94
CA THR A 234 12.40 -17.93 -22.94
C THR A 234 13.56 -18.28 -23.88
N ALA A 235 13.38 -19.26 -24.77
CA ALA A 235 14.46 -19.96 -25.46
C ALA A 235 15.22 -19.19 -26.58
N THR A 236 14.96 -17.90 -26.82
CA THR A 236 15.73 -17.14 -27.83
C THR A 236 17.03 -16.57 -27.22
N LYS A 237 18.15 -16.63 -27.96
CA LYS A 237 19.49 -16.23 -27.47
C LYS A 237 19.54 -14.79 -26.95
N ASP A 238 18.82 -13.86 -27.59
CA ASP A 238 18.72 -12.45 -27.15
C ASP A 238 18.00 -12.29 -25.80
N LYS A 239 17.18 -13.26 -25.40
CA LYS A 239 16.50 -13.25 -24.09
C LYS A 239 17.41 -13.66 -22.94
N ARG A 240 18.54 -14.35 -23.17
CA ARG A 240 19.42 -14.80 -22.07
C ARG A 240 20.06 -13.64 -21.29
N MET A 241 20.42 -12.55 -21.96
CA MET A 241 20.91 -11.35 -21.29
C MET A 241 19.79 -10.64 -20.51
N GLY A 242 18.56 -10.68 -21.05
CA GLY A 242 17.34 -10.27 -20.36
C GLY A 242 16.96 -11.15 -19.16
N LEU A 243 17.34 -12.44 -19.13
CA LEU A 243 17.03 -13.35 -18.02
C LEU A 243 17.73 -12.95 -16.73
N TRP A 244 19.03 -12.61 -16.80
CA TRP A 244 19.76 -12.18 -15.59
C TRP A 244 19.25 -10.83 -15.08
N LEU A 245 18.99 -9.88 -15.98
CA LEU A 245 18.42 -8.59 -15.61
C LEU A 245 16.99 -8.74 -15.06
N GLY A 246 16.19 -9.63 -15.66
CA GLY A 246 14.85 -9.98 -15.18
C GLY A 246 14.88 -10.66 -13.82
N PHE A 247 15.84 -11.57 -13.59
CA PHE A 247 16.10 -12.17 -12.27
C PHE A 247 16.43 -11.08 -11.24
N LEU A 248 17.35 -10.17 -11.57
CA LEU A 248 17.74 -9.08 -10.67
C LEU A 248 16.57 -8.13 -10.40
N GLY A 249 15.76 -7.81 -11.41
CA GLY A 249 14.55 -7.01 -11.27
C GLY A 249 13.51 -7.67 -10.36
N GLN A 250 13.24 -8.97 -10.57
CA GLN A 250 12.36 -9.74 -9.70
C GLN A 250 12.91 -9.87 -8.27
N LEU A 251 14.23 -10.02 -8.14
CA LEU A 251 14.88 -10.05 -6.84
C LEU A 251 14.69 -8.71 -6.12
N GLN A 252 14.90 -7.59 -6.80
CA GLN A 252 14.70 -6.24 -6.25
C GLN A 252 13.27 -6.01 -5.72
N GLN A 253 12.26 -6.59 -6.36
CA GLN A 253 10.87 -6.52 -5.90
C GLN A 253 10.57 -7.44 -4.70
N ARG A 254 11.18 -8.63 -4.67
CA ARG A 254 10.73 -9.74 -3.80
C ARG A 254 11.68 -10.07 -2.65
N TRP A 255 12.93 -9.60 -2.67
CA TRP A 255 13.96 -10.02 -1.72
C TRP A 255 13.58 -9.79 -0.25
N PHE A 256 12.89 -8.68 0.05
CA PHE A 256 12.38 -8.42 1.41
C PHE A 256 11.35 -9.46 1.86
N GLU A 257 10.43 -9.86 0.97
CA GLU A 257 9.42 -10.88 1.26
C GLU A 257 10.06 -12.26 1.39
N LEU A 258 10.95 -12.60 0.46
CA LEU A 258 11.69 -13.87 0.44
C LEU A 258 12.52 -14.08 1.70
N GLY A 259 13.31 -13.07 2.10
CA GLY A 259 14.12 -13.15 3.31
C GLY A 259 13.28 -13.36 4.56
N ASN A 260 12.22 -12.56 4.71
CA ASN A 260 11.28 -12.68 5.82
C ASN A 260 10.59 -14.06 5.87
N ASP A 261 10.01 -14.50 4.75
CA ASP A 261 9.25 -15.74 4.70
C ASP A 261 10.12 -16.97 4.90
N SER A 262 11.33 -16.95 4.33
CA SER A 262 12.28 -18.07 4.48
C SER A 262 12.63 -18.28 5.96
N LEU A 263 12.94 -17.21 6.68
CA LEU A 263 13.32 -17.28 8.09
C LEU A 263 12.15 -17.69 8.99
N TRP A 264 10.98 -17.09 8.81
CA TRP A 264 9.80 -17.43 9.60
C TRP A 264 9.27 -18.83 9.30
N MET A 265 9.31 -19.28 8.04
CA MET A 265 8.97 -20.66 7.68
C MET A 265 9.97 -21.64 8.30
N THR A 266 11.27 -21.39 8.17
CA THR A 266 12.32 -22.25 8.73
C THR A 266 12.20 -22.35 10.24
N SER A 267 11.99 -21.23 10.94
CA SER A 267 11.76 -21.24 12.39
C SER A 267 10.49 -21.99 12.76
N GLY A 268 9.41 -21.83 12.00
CA GLY A 268 8.18 -22.58 12.23
C GLY A 268 8.39 -24.10 12.07
N LEU A 269 9.13 -24.53 11.05
CA LEU A 269 9.48 -25.94 10.84
C LEU A 269 10.38 -26.47 11.96
N LEU A 270 11.41 -25.71 12.36
CA LEU A 270 12.28 -26.06 13.49
C LEU A 270 11.47 -26.22 14.77
N ASN A 271 10.60 -25.27 15.10
CA ASN A 271 9.75 -25.34 16.30
C ASN A 271 8.73 -26.49 16.24
N CYS A 272 8.24 -26.86 15.06
CA CYS A 272 7.30 -27.97 14.90
C CYS A 272 7.95 -29.35 15.02
N PHE A 273 9.13 -29.54 14.40
CA PHE A 273 9.68 -30.88 14.15
C PHE A 273 11.00 -31.16 14.87
N VAL A 274 11.78 -30.12 15.20
CA VAL A 274 13.14 -30.29 15.73
C VAL A 274 13.22 -29.86 17.20
N LEU A 275 12.78 -28.65 17.51
CA LEU A 275 12.82 -28.04 18.84
C LEU A 275 11.59 -28.46 19.66
N THR A 276 11.42 -29.76 19.83
CA THR A 276 10.31 -30.35 20.60
C THR A 276 10.84 -31.07 21.85
N GLY A 277 9.95 -31.37 22.79
CA GLY A 277 10.31 -32.06 24.04
C GLY A 277 11.36 -31.29 24.84
N PRO A 278 12.49 -31.93 25.26
CA PRO A 278 13.55 -31.26 26.00
C PRO A 278 14.19 -30.06 25.29
N LEU A 279 14.12 -30.00 23.96
CA LEU A 279 14.68 -28.91 23.16
C LEU A 279 13.72 -27.73 22.98
N ALA A 280 12.46 -27.85 23.40
CA ALA A 280 11.45 -26.80 23.26
C ALA A 280 11.84 -25.42 23.83
N PRO A 281 12.58 -25.33 24.97
CA PRO A 281 13.04 -24.03 25.48
C PRO A 281 13.95 -23.26 24.50
N LEU A 282 14.69 -23.96 23.64
CA LEU A 282 15.54 -23.33 22.61
C LEU A 282 14.71 -22.57 21.56
N GLY A 283 13.46 -22.99 21.32
CA GLY A 283 12.54 -22.35 20.39
C GLY A 283 12.23 -20.89 20.72
N ILE A 284 12.25 -20.53 22.02
CA ILE A 284 12.05 -19.15 22.47
C ILE A 284 13.21 -18.26 22.00
N TYR A 285 14.45 -18.74 22.11
CA TYR A 285 15.62 -17.99 21.65
C TYR A 285 15.63 -17.81 20.14
N VAL A 286 15.28 -18.85 19.37
CA VAL A 286 15.12 -18.73 17.91
C VAL A 286 14.08 -17.69 17.56
N THR A 287 12.92 -17.73 18.22
CA THR A 287 11.83 -16.78 17.99
C THR A 287 12.26 -15.34 18.35
N LEU A 288 12.94 -15.15 19.47
CA LEU A 288 13.45 -13.84 19.89
C LEU A 288 14.46 -13.27 18.89
N SER A 289 15.38 -14.11 18.40
CA SER A 289 16.33 -13.75 17.35
C SER A 289 15.63 -13.33 16.07
N LEU A 290 14.50 -13.96 15.71
CA LEU A 290 13.69 -13.52 14.57
C LEU A 290 13.02 -12.17 14.78
N PHE A 291 12.53 -11.86 15.99
CA PHE A 291 12.00 -10.52 16.26
C PHE A 291 13.09 -9.45 16.18
N LEU A 292 14.31 -9.75 16.64
CA LEU A 292 15.46 -8.86 16.44
C LEU A 292 15.79 -8.69 14.96
N PHE A 293 15.81 -9.79 14.21
CA PHE A 293 15.97 -9.76 12.75
C PHE A 293 14.90 -8.87 12.10
N ASP A 294 13.62 -9.02 12.45
CA ASP A 294 12.53 -8.19 11.91
C ASP A 294 12.76 -6.69 12.14
N VAL A 295 13.30 -6.29 13.30
CA VAL A 295 13.66 -4.89 13.58
C VAL A 295 14.76 -4.41 12.63
N LEU A 296 15.83 -5.19 12.48
CA LEU A 296 16.94 -4.85 11.58
C LEU A 296 16.48 -4.83 10.12
N TRP A 297 15.67 -5.81 9.72
CA TRP A 297 15.13 -5.96 8.38
C TRP A 297 14.17 -4.83 8.02
N ALA A 298 13.29 -4.43 8.95
CA ALA A 298 12.40 -3.29 8.77
C ALA A 298 13.18 -1.97 8.67
N ARG A 299 14.23 -1.79 9.49
CA ARG A 299 15.13 -0.60 9.40
C ARG A 299 15.84 -0.53 8.06
N LEU A 300 16.40 -1.65 7.60
CA LEU A 300 17.04 -1.72 6.29
C LEU A 300 16.05 -1.36 5.17
N ARG A 301 14.83 -1.92 5.24
CA ARG A 301 13.77 -1.63 4.28
C ARG A 301 13.38 -0.15 4.26
N ALA A 302 13.16 0.42 5.44
CA ALA A 302 12.82 1.83 5.57
C ALA A 302 13.92 2.72 5.01
N ARG A 303 15.19 2.43 5.29
CA ARG A 303 16.33 3.21 4.78
C ARG A 303 16.44 3.13 3.26
N ILE A 304 16.33 1.93 2.67
CA ILE A 304 16.42 1.75 1.22
C ILE A 304 15.27 2.46 0.52
N GLU A 305 14.04 2.29 1.02
CA GLU A 305 12.86 2.89 0.41
C GLU A 305 12.84 4.41 0.56
N HIS A 306 13.19 4.93 1.75
CA HIS A 306 13.31 6.37 1.97
C HIS A 306 14.38 6.99 1.07
N ASN A 307 15.57 6.39 0.98
CA ASN A 307 16.63 6.88 0.09
C ASN A 307 16.20 6.88 -1.38
N ARG A 308 15.44 5.86 -1.82
CA ARG A 308 14.91 5.77 -3.19
C ARG A 308 13.94 6.92 -3.48
N LEU A 309 13.00 7.16 -2.57
CA LEU A 309 11.98 8.21 -2.73
C LEU A 309 12.59 9.61 -2.64
N THR A 310 13.44 9.86 -1.64
CA THR A 310 14.13 11.16 -1.47
C THR A 310 15.10 11.42 -2.62
N GLY A 311 15.82 10.40 -3.11
CA GLY A 311 16.68 10.53 -4.29
C GLY A 311 15.88 10.92 -5.54
N GLN A 312 14.70 10.33 -5.73
CA GLN A 312 13.81 10.70 -6.83
C GLN A 312 13.23 12.11 -6.65
N GLN A 313 12.88 12.52 -5.44
CA GLN A 313 12.45 13.89 -5.14
C GLN A 313 13.54 14.92 -5.46
N GLN A 314 14.79 14.65 -5.06
CA GLN A 314 15.94 15.51 -5.34
C GLN A 314 16.15 15.73 -6.84
N ILE A 315 15.88 14.72 -7.68
CA ILE A 315 15.96 14.89 -9.14
C ILE A 315 14.96 15.95 -9.62
N TYR A 316 13.72 15.91 -9.15
CA TYR A 316 12.72 16.91 -9.51
C TYR A 316 12.99 18.29 -8.89
N ASP A 317 13.57 18.33 -7.69
CA ASP A 317 14.00 19.57 -7.05
C ASP A 317 15.14 20.24 -7.84
N ASN A 318 16.13 19.47 -8.29
CA ASN A 318 17.23 19.96 -9.13
C ASN A 318 16.72 20.46 -10.49
N MET A 319 15.78 19.73 -11.12
CA MET A 319 15.14 20.21 -12.36
C MET A 319 14.42 21.56 -12.16
N ALA A 320 13.82 21.78 -11.00
CA ALA A 320 13.15 23.05 -10.70
C ALA A 320 14.15 24.19 -10.53
N LEU A 321 15.34 23.92 -9.98
CA LEU A 321 16.43 24.89 -9.86
C LEU A 321 17.02 25.24 -11.23
N ASP A 322 17.25 24.23 -12.08
CA ASP A 322 17.80 24.41 -13.43
C ASP A 322 16.89 25.24 -14.35
N MET A 323 15.57 25.23 -14.10
CA MET A 323 14.59 25.99 -14.89
C MET A 323 14.59 27.51 -14.62
N GLY A 324 15.25 28.00 -13.57
CA GLY A 324 15.60 29.42 -13.39
C GLY A 324 14.48 30.47 -13.32
N GLY A 325 13.18 30.09 -13.39
CA GLY A 325 12.07 31.06 -13.39
C GLY A 325 10.72 30.50 -12.90
N GLU A 326 10.24 31.04 -11.78
CA GLU A 326 8.99 30.65 -11.09
C GLU A 326 7.68 30.98 -11.86
N GLN A 327 7.78 31.67 -13.00
CA GLN A 327 6.61 32.08 -13.80
C GLN A 327 6.45 31.30 -15.11
N THR A 328 7.34 30.38 -15.43
CA THR A 328 7.17 29.55 -16.63
C THR A 328 6.09 28.49 -16.41
N ARG A 329 5.29 28.20 -17.45
CA ARG A 329 4.26 27.15 -17.39
C ARG A 329 4.86 25.78 -17.04
N GLU A 330 6.07 25.49 -17.50
CA GLU A 330 6.81 24.27 -17.16
C GLU A 330 7.14 24.18 -15.67
N TRP A 331 7.52 25.30 -15.04
CA TRP A 331 7.77 25.35 -13.60
C TRP A 331 6.50 25.12 -12.79
N LEU A 332 5.36 25.71 -13.18
CA LEU A 332 4.07 25.49 -12.52
C LEU A 332 3.64 24.02 -12.59
N GLU A 333 3.86 23.37 -13.73
CA GLU A 333 3.60 21.93 -13.89
C GLU A 333 4.52 21.07 -13.03
N LEU A 334 5.82 21.39 -13.00
CA LEU A 334 6.79 20.67 -12.17
C LEU A 334 6.47 20.86 -10.68
N LYS A 335 6.05 22.06 -10.28
CA LYS A 335 5.59 22.35 -8.91
C LYS A 335 4.38 21.49 -8.54
N SER A 336 3.35 21.46 -9.38
CA SER A 336 2.17 20.62 -9.15
C SER A 336 2.54 19.12 -9.05
N TYR A 337 3.39 18.63 -9.94
CA TYR A 337 3.86 17.25 -9.88
C TYR A 337 4.66 16.97 -8.59
N ARG A 338 5.55 17.89 -8.17
CA ARG A 338 6.31 17.79 -6.91
C ARG A 338 5.39 17.77 -5.69
N GLU A 339 4.29 18.52 -5.69
CA GLU A 339 3.30 18.49 -4.61
C GLU A 339 2.65 17.10 -4.49
N HIS A 340 2.21 16.50 -5.59
CA HIS A 340 1.67 15.13 -5.59
C HIS A 340 2.74 14.08 -5.24
N PHE A 341 3.98 14.29 -5.67
CA PHE A 341 5.10 13.43 -5.28
C PHE A 341 5.37 13.52 -3.78
N ALA A 342 5.40 14.72 -3.20
CA ALA A 342 5.60 14.93 -1.77
C ALA A 342 4.48 14.27 -0.93
N GLN A 343 3.23 14.34 -1.38
CA GLN A 343 2.12 13.60 -0.75
C GLN A 343 2.35 12.09 -0.77
N ARG A 344 2.90 11.56 -1.87
CA ARG A 344 3.26 10.15 -1.98
C ARG A 344 4.40 9.78 -1.04
N VAL A 345 5.42 10.63 -0.91
CA VAL A 345 6.54 10.42 0.02
C VAL A 345 6.07 10.43 1.47
N ASP A 346 5.28 11.42 1.90
CA ASP A 346 4.73 11.49 3.26
C ASP A 346 3.89 10.26 3.62
N PHE A 347 3.04 9.80 2.68
CA PHE A 347 2.29 8.56 2.87
C PHE A 347 3.19 7.34 3.09
N GLU A 348 4.22 7.20 2.25
CA GLU A 348 5.16 6.07 2.34
C GLU A 348 6.01 6.12 3.61
N ASP A 349 6.49 7.30 4.01
CA ASP A 349 7.25 7.50 5.25
C ASP A 349 6.40 7.16 6.49
N ARG A 350 5.13 7.58 6.53
CA ARG A 350 4.20 7.19 7.61
C ARG A 350 3.98 5.67 7.65
N ARG A 351 3.83 5.02 6.49
CA ARG A 351 3.67 3.56 6.41
C ARG A 351 4.92 2.82 6.91
N LEU A 352 6.10 3.29 6.52
CA LEU A 352 7.38 2.75 6.97
C LEU A 352 7.57 2.97 8.48
N PHE A 353 7.24 4.16 8.98
CA PHE A 353 7.29 4.50 10.41
C PHE A 353 6.42 3.57 11.24
N VAL A 354 5.15 3.37 10.85
CA VAL A 354 4.25 2.43 11.55
C VAL A 354 4.81 1.02 11.54
N THR A 355 5.42 0.59 10.43
CA THR A 355 6.08 -0.73 10.34
C THR A 355 7.25 -0.86 11.31
N LEU A 356 8.09 0.18 11.42
CA LEU A 356 9.22 0.23 12.36
C LEU A 356 8.78 0.21 13.82
N VAL A 357 7.78 1.03 14.17
CA VAL A 357 7.23 1.07 15.53
C VAL A 357 6.63 -0.29 15.88
N ASN A 358 5.89 -0.91 14.96
CA ASN A 358 5.33 -2.24 15.16
C ASN A 358 6.41 -3.28 15.46
N THR A 359 7.46 -3.42 14.65
CA THR A 359 8.49 -4.43 14.88
C THR A 359 9.27 -4.18 16.18
N GLN A 360 9.53 -2.92 16.53
CA GLN A 360 10.19 -2.56 17.80
C GLN A 360 9.33 -2.89 19.02
N MET A 361 8.04 -2.53 19.01
CA MET A 361 7.12 -2.82 20.11
C MET A 361 6.90 -4.33 20.27
N LEU A 362 6.83 -5.07 19.16
CA LEU A 362 6.76 -6.52 19.20
C LEU A 362 8.03 -7.13 19.79
N MET A 363 9.22 -6.69 19.38
CA MET A 363 10.49 -7.14 19.97
C MET A 363 10.55 -6.82 21.47
N PHE A 364 10.18 -5.60 21.85
CA PHE A 364 10.15 -5.17 23.25
C PHE A 364 9.22 -6.06 24.09
N GLY A 365 8.00 -6.31 23.63
CA GLY A 365 7.07 -7.22 24.32
C GLY A 365 7.59 -8.67 24.38
N MET A 366 8.33 -9.11 23.37
CA MET A 366 8.94 -10.44 23.34
C MET A 366 10.13 -10.60 24.28
N CYS A 367 10.84 -9.53 24.64
CA CYS A 367 11.90 -9.58 25.65
C CYS A 367 11.38 -10.04 27.02
N PHE A 368 10.12 -9.77 27.34
CA PHE A 368 9.49 -10.24 28.59
C PHE A 368 9.19 -11.75 28.59
N ALA A 369 9.23 -12.41 27.43
CA ALA A 369 9.10 -13.86 27.32
C ALA A 369 10.44 -14.59 27.53
N PHE A 370 11.52 -13.87 27.88
CA PHE A 370 12.82 -14.47 28.12
C PHE A 370 12.77 -15.41 29.33
N PRO A 371 13.34 -16.63 29.24
CA PRO A 371 13.24 -17.61 30.32
C PRO A 371 13.73 -17.13 31.70
N ALA A 372 14.72 -16.23 31.75
CA ALA A 372 15.20 -15.64 33.02
C ALA A 372 14.11 -14.85 33.77
N PHE A 373 13.10 -14.35 33.07
CA PHE A 373 11.96 -13.63 33.65
C PHE A 373 10.78 -14.55 34.00
N ALA A 374 10.89 -15.85 33.71
CA ALA A 374 9.83 -16.82 34.00
C ALA A 374 9.61 -17.07 35.50
N ALA A 375 10.56 -16.66 36.35
CA ALA A 375 10.41 -16.73 37.81
C ALA A 375 9.26 -15.85 38.33
N THR A 376 8.90 -14.78 37.61
CA THR A 376 7.78 -13.90 37.93
C THR A 376 6.73 -13.96 36.82
N PRO A 377 5.57 -14.61 37.02
CA PRO A 377 4.58 -14.82 35.96
C PRO A 377 3.98 -13.51 35.41
N LEU A 378 4.07 -12.42 36.18
CA LEU A 378 3.65 -11.08 35.78
C LEU A 378 4.40 -10.56 34.53
N LEU A 379 5.71 -10.79 34.43
CA LEU A 379 6.52 -10.25 33.32
C LEU A 379 6.10 -10.86 31.96
N PRO A 380 6.06 -12.19 31.77
CA PRO A 380 5.56 -12.79 30.53
C PRO A 380 4.13 -12.36 30.15
N PHE A 381 3.26 -12.13 31.13
CA PHE A 381 1.91 -11.64 30.89
C PHE A 381 1.89 -10.21 30.36
N LEU A 382 2.66 -9.30 30.96
CA LEU A 382 2.81 -7.92 30.45
C LEU A 382 3.35 -7.93 29.02
N GLY A 383 4.35 -8.77 28.74
CA GLY A 383 4.86 -8.98 27.39
C GLY A 383 3.80 -9.43 26.39
N ALA A 384 3.00 -10.44 26.77
CA ALA A 384 1.90 -10.94 25.94
C ALA A 384 0.83 -9.86 25.69
N LEU A 385 0.53 -9.05 26.70
CA LEU A 385 -0.42 -7.94 26.60
C LEU A 385 0.10 -6.85 25.65
N ILE A 386 1.36 -6.44 25.76
CA ILE A 386 2.01 -5.48 24.86
C ILE A 386 1.94 -5.98 23.42
N VAL A 387 2.31 -7.24 23.19
CA VAL A 387 2.30 -7.85 21.85
C VAL A 387 0.88 -7.85 21.26
N LEU A 388 -0.12 -8.28 22.03
CA LEU A 388 -1.51 -8.34 21.57
C LEU A 388 -2.08 -6.93 21.27
N THR A 389 -1.90 -5.99 22.19
CA THR A 389 -2.38 -4.60 22.03
C THR A 389 -1.72 -3.90 20.85
N THR A 390 -0.39 -4.03 20.72
CA THR A 390 0.37 -3.52 19.56
C THR A 390 -0.21 -4.05 18.24
N THR A 391 -0.49 -5.36 18.17
CA THR A 391 -1.11 -5.99 16.97
C THR A 391 -2.39 -5.30 16.56
N PHE A 392 -3.26 -5.07 17.53
CA PHE A 392 -4.59 -4.53 17.30
C PHE A 392 -4.50 -3.07 16.86
N VAL A 393 -3.74 -2.25 17.60
CA VAL A 393 -3.55 -0.82 17.31
C VAL A 393 -2.90 -0.63 15.94
N VAL A 394 -1.81 -1.35 15.65
CA VAL A 394 -1.12 -1.25 14.35
C VAL A 394 -2.04 -1.68 13.22
N ASN A 395 -2.80 -2.77 13.36
CA ASN A 395 -3.72 -3.19 12.31
C ASN A 395 -4.79 -2.11 12.02
N ARG A 396 -5.32 -1.45 13.05
CA ARG A 396 -6.25 -0.32 12.88
C ARG A 396 -5.58 0.88 12.21
N HIS A 397 -4.36 1.24 12.61
CA HIS A 397 -3.63 2.33 11.96
C HIS A 397 -3.28 2.03 10.51
N VAL A 398 -2.86 0.81 10.18
CA VAL A 398 -2.59 0.42 8.78
C VAL A 398 -3.86 0.47 7.93
N GLN A 399 -5.00 0.04 8.46
CA GLN A 399 -6.28 0.18 7.77
C GLN A 399 -6.67 1.64 7.55
N GLY A 400 -6.48 2.50 8.56
CA GLY A 400 -6.73 3.94 8.46
C GLY A 400 -5.80 4.64 7.46
N LEU A 401 -4.49 4.34 7.49
CA LEU A 401 -3.53 4.82 6.50
C LEU A 401 -3.92 4.36 5.09
N GLY A 402 -4.42 3.13 4.93
CA GLY A 402 -4.91 2.63 3.65
C GLY A 402 -5.98 3.51 3.00
N GLN A 403 -6.79 4.21 3.79
CA GLN A 403 -7.80 5.16 3.30
C GLN A 403 -7.20 6.50 2.86
N GLN A 404 -6.03 6.86 3.39
CA GLN A 404 -5.29 8.09 3.05
C GLN A 404 -4.32 7.89 1.88
N ARG A 405 -4.25 6.68 1.30
CA ARG A 405 -3.38 6.40 0.16
C ARG A 405 -3.77 7.32 -1.02
N PRO A 406 -2.82 8.02 -1.66
CA PRO A 406 -3.11 8.80 -2.87
C PRO A 406 -3.79 7.92 -3.94
N VAL A 407 -4.90 8.41 -4.49
CA VAL A 407 -5.74 7.65 -5.42
C VAL A 407 -5.11 7.65 -6.79
N ASP A 408 -4.64 6.48 -7.23
CA ASP A 408 -3.98 6.25 -8.52
C ASP A 408 -4.87 5.49 -9.51
N ARG A 409 -6.12 5.16 -9.13
CA ARG A 409 -7.01 4.29 -9.92
C ARG A 409 -7.76 5.06 -11.01
N VAL A 410 -7.09 5.22 -12.14
CA VAL A 410 -7.62 5.85 -13.37
C VAL A 410 -8.90 5.19 -13.89
N ILE A 411 -9.13 3.90 -13.59
CA ILE A 411 -10.38 3.20 -13.99
C ILE A 411 -11.64 3.93 -13.49
N ALA A 412 -11.55 4.69 -12.39
CA ALA A 412 -12.65 5.54 -11.92
C ALA A 412 -13.08 6.62 -12.93
N LEU A 413 -12.20 7.04 -13.86
CA LEU A 413 -12.52 7.96 -14.95
C LEU A 413 -13.43 7.33 -16.01
N SER A 414 -13.52 6.00 -16.07
CA SER A 414 -14.31 5.26 -17.06
C SER A 414 -15.74 4.96 -16.61
N ASP A 415 -16.08 5.18 -15.33
CA ASP A 415 -17.35 4.68 -14.77
C ASP A 415 -18.57 5.56 -15.18
N LYS A 416 -19.23 5.14 -16.26
CA LYS A 416 -20.69 5.12 -16.51
C LYS A 416 -21.54 6.37 -16.21
N SER A 417 -21.23 7.51 -16.81
CA SER A 417 -22.28 8.49 -17.14
C SER A 417 -22.43 8.76 -18.64
N GLY A 418 -21.45 8.40 -19.48
CA GLY A 418 -21.51 8.66 -20.93
C GLY A 418 -21.65 10.15 -21.30
N LYS A 419 -21.66 11.03 -20.30
CA LYS A 419 -21.56 12.47 -20.41
C LYS A 419 -20.10 12.76 -20.11
N SER A 420 -19.46 13.54 -20.98
CA SER A 420 -18.07 13.89 -20.75
C SER A 420 -17.92 14.46 -19.33
N ILE A 421 -16.78 14.25 -18.70
CA ILE A 421 -16.47 14.86 -17.40
C ILE A 421 -16.64 16.41 -17.46
N TYR A 422 -16.65 16.98 -18.66
CA TYR A 422 -16.98 18.39 -18.92
C TYR A 422 -18.49 18.73 -18.84
N GLU A 423 -19.39 17.78 -19.03
CA GLU A 423 -20.86 17.96 -18.97
C GLU A 423 -21.45 17.55 -17.63
N THR A 424 -20.93 16.49 -17.01
CA THR A 424 -21.30 16.13 -15.64
C THR A 424 -20.44 16.94 -14.69
N GLY A 425 -20.87 18.18 -14.39
CA GLY A 425 -20.43 18.92 -13.21
C GLY A 425 -20.68 18.07 -11.96
N LEU A 426 -19.73 17.18 -11.63
CA LEU A 426 -19.87 16.21 -10.57
C LEU A 426 -19.68 16.94 -9.25
N THR A 427 -20.85 17.24 -8.71
CA THR A 427 -21.22 17.78 -7.40
C THR A 427 -20.64 16.97 -6.24
N LEU A 428 -19.31 16.89 -6.08
CA LEU A 428 -18.74 16.37 -4.84
C LEU A 428 -18.68 17.44 -3.73
N PHE A 429 -18.91 18.71 -4.06
CA PHE A 429 -19.09 19.80 -3.09
C PHE A 429 -20.12 20.83 -3.59
N ARG A 430 -21.41 20.56 -3.35
CA ARG A 430 -22.37 21.65 -3.11
C ARG A 430 -22.31 21.96 -1.61
N PRO A 431 -22.25 23.24 -1.17
CA PRO A 431 -22.66 23.56 0.18
C PRO A 431 -24.07 23.02 0.36
N SER A 432 -24.36 22.33 1.46
CA SER A 432 -25.70 21.85 1.75
C SER A 432 -26.68 23.02 1.65
N GLU A 433 -27.54 23.01 0.64
CA GLU A 433 -28.71 23.89 0.65
C GLU A 433 -29.51 23.55 1.92
N PRO A 434 -30.04 24.56 2.64
CA PRO A 434 -30.85 24.30 3.83
C PRO A 434 -32.03 23.44 3.41
N THR A 435 -32.12 22.24 3.97
CA THR A 435 -33.24 21.35 3.71
C THR A 435 -34.49 21.99 4.32
N GLU A 436 -35.37 22.54 3.50
CA GLU A 436 -36.74 22.82 3.94
C GLU A 436 -37.35 21.49 4.39
N PRO A 437 -38.00 21.44 5.56
CA PRO A 437 -38.62 20.21 6.04
C PRO A 437 -39.71 19.75 5.06
N PRO A 438 -39.86 18.44 4.85
CA PRO A 438 -40.79 17.90 3.87
C PRO A 438 -42.23 18.33 4.19
N LYS A 439 -42.92 18.90 3.19
CA LYS A 439 -44.36 19.06 3.20
C LYS A 439 -45.01 17.67 3.28
N ASN A 440 -45.61 17.37 4.43
CA ASN A 440 -46.49 16.21 4.62
C ASN A 440 -47.76 16.39 3.78
N THR A 441 -47.74 15.95 2.53
CA THR A 441 -48.96 15.66 1.76
C THR A 441 -49.08 14.14 1.65
N GLY A 442 -49.78 13.53 2.60
CA GLY A 442 -50.02 12.09 2.60
C GLY A 442 -50.11 11.47 3.98
N LEU A 443 -50.88 12.06 4.89
CA LEU A 443 -51.26 11.42 6.17
C LEU A 443 -52.56 11.98 6.76
N GLU A 444 -53.38 12.68 5.96
CA GLU A 444 -54.68 13.22 6.41
C GLU A 444 -55.90 12.37 6.02
N GLU A 445 -55.74 11.28 5.26
CA GLU A 445 -56.90 10.48 4.81
C GLU A 445 -57.14 9.17 5.57
N GLU A 446 -56.13 8.60 6.23
CA GLU A 446 -56.30 7.35 7.00
C GLU A 446 -56.58 7.53 8.50
N VAL A 447 -56.36 8.72 9.06
CA VAL A 447 -56.69 9.02 10.48
C VAL A 447 -58.14 9.52 10.64
N ARG A 448 -58.83 9.87 9.55
CA ARG A 448 -60.21 10.40 9.58
C ARG A 448 -61.29 9.32 9.74
N LYS A 449 -60.94 8.03 9.77
CA LYS A 449 -61.89 6.90 9.87
C LYS A 449 -61.91 6.13 11.19
N GLY A 450 -61.14 6.54 12.20
CA GLY A 450 -61.13 5.78 13.43
C GLY A 450 -60.58 6.53 14.62
N MET A 451 -61.26 7.57 15.11
CA MET A 451 -61.19 7.99 16.52
C MET A 451 -62.17 9.14 16.80
N GLY A 452 -63.46 8.82 16.75
CA GLY A 452 -64.45 9.57 17.52
C GLY A 452 -64.57 8.93 18.89
N LYS A 453 -63.78 9.34 19.89
CA LYS A 453 -64.07 9.18 21.33
C LYS A 453 -62.95 9.70 22.26
N PHE A 454 -63.35 10.53 23.23
CA PHE A 454 -62.67 10.98 24.48
C PHE A 454 -61.51 12.00 24.33
N ILE A 455 -61.67 13.29 24.64
CA ILE A 455 -61.86 14.02 25.93
C ILE A 455 -60.58 14.15 26.80
N SER A 456 -60.05 15.38 26.80
CA SER A 456 -59.32 16.18 27.82
C SER A 456 -58.25 15.56 28.72
N ASN A 457 -57.03 16.15 28.76
CA ASN A 457 -56.60 17.03 29.86
C ASN A 457 -55.23 17.72 29.60
N GLU A 458 -55.09 18.91 30.18
CA GLU A 458 -53.99 19.89 30.08
C GLU A 458 -52.74 19.60 30.94
N LYS A 459 -51.71 20.46 30.71
CA LYS A 459 -50.50 20.84 31.51
C LYS A 459 -49.22 20.09 31.12
N GLY A 460 -48.07 20.74 30.90
CA GLY A 460 -47.61 22.14 31.04
C GLY A 460 -46.09 22.12 31.26
N MET A 461 -45.34 23.05 30.62
CA MET A 461 -44.00 23.65 30.94
C MET A 461 -42.87 22.75 31.55
N SER A 462 -41.56 22.88 31.29
CA SER A 462 -40.72 24.06 31.09
C SER A 462 -39.30 23.70 30.55
N HIS A 463 -38.57 24.68 30.01
CA HIS A 463 -37.17 24.62 29.55
C HIS A 463 -36.14 24.71 30.68
N SER A 464 -34.93 24.16 30.48
CA SER A 464 -33.69 24.70 31.06
C SER A 464 -32.47 24.32 30.21
N ASN A 465 -31.79 25.34 29.68
CA ASN A 465 -30.49 25.29 29.01
C ASN A 465 -29.36 25.43 30.04
N SER A 466 -28.23 24.77 29.80
CA SER A 466 -26.92 25.22 30.30
C SER A 466 -25.77 24.49 29.58
N GLU A 467 -25.02 25.23 28.76
CA GLU A 467 -23.66 24.92 28.32
C GLU A 467 -22.64 25.36 29.38
N PRO A 468 -21.41 24.80 29.39
CA PRO A 468 -20.27 25.46 30.00
C PRO A 468 -19.13 25.76 28.99
N HIS A 469 -18.66 27.01 29.06
CA HIS A 469 -17.39 27.52 28.52
C HIS A 469 -16.17 27.01 29.30
N PHE A 470 -15.03 26.84 28.62
CA PHE A 470 -13.69 26.99 29.22
C PHE A 470 -12.71 27.70 28.26
N PRO A 471 -11.70 28.42 28.78
CA PRO A 471 -11.06 29.54 28.09
C PRO A 471 -9.73 29.21 27.39
N VAL A 472 -9.41 30.11 26.46
CA VAL A 472 -8.16 30.28 25.71
C VAL A 472 -7.07 30.86 26.61
N SER A 473 -5.83 30.39 26.47
CA SER A 473 -4.62 31.11 26.89
C SER A 473 -3.59 31.07 25.76
N GLN A 474 -3.12 32.25 25.35
CA GLN A 474 -2.09 32.46 24.34
C GLN A 474 -0.79 33.01 24.97
N SER A 475 0.32 32.76 24.24
CA SER A 475 1.54 33.59 24.09
C SER A 475 2.77 33.28 24.96
N PRO A 476 4.00 33.68 24.54
CA PRO A 476 4.62 33.47 23.21
C PRO A 476 6.16 33.18 23.24
N LEU A 477 6.72 32.88 22.05
CA LEU A 477 8.07 33.20 21.52
C LEU A 477 9.36 32.73 22.25
N ALA A 478 10.19 31.94 21.54
CA ALA A 478 11.62 32.23 21.38
C ALA A 478 12.25 31.40 20.23
N SER A 479 12.96 32.11 19.37
CA SER A 479 13.80 31.69 18.25
C SER A 479 15.16 31.12 18.71
N SER A 480 15.64 30.06 18.06
CA SER A 480 17.08 29.88 17.81
C SER A 480 17.34 28.76 16.80
N ASP A 481 17.80 29.15 15.61
CA ASP A 481 18.57 28.33 14.67
C ASP A 481 19.83 27.76 15.35
N PRO A 482 20.32 26.58 14.91
CA PRO A 482 21.63 26.61 14.27
C PRO A 482 21.78 25.68 13.06
N THR A 483 22.25 26.28 11.96
CA THR A 483 23.34 25.84 11.09
C THR A 483 23.45 24.35 10.71
N ILE A 484 23.04 24.10 9.47
CA ILE A 484 23.36 22.95 8.63
C ILE A 484 24.87 22.90 8.38
N ARG A 485 25.53 21.80 8.78
CA ARG A 485 26.85 21.38 8.26
C ARG A 485 26.65 20.23 7.28
N TYR A 486 27.10 20.44 6.05
CA TYR A 486 27.30 19.41 5.04
C TYR A 486 28.58 18.64 5.36
N ASP A 487 28.45 17.34 5.63
CA ASP A 487 29.56 16.39 5.54
C ASP A 487 29.18 15.29 4.54
N SER A 488 29.88 15.28 3.40
CA SER A 488 29.93 14.17 2.45
C SER A 488 30.71 13.01 3.08
N PRO A 489 30.34 11.75 2.78
CA PRO A 489 31.36 10.93 2.15
C PRO A 489 30.84 9.98 1.06
N ASN A 490 31.53 10.05 -0.07
CA ASN A 490 32.17 8.94 -0.78
C ASN A 490 31.39 7.63 -0.95
N SER A 491 30.98 7.42 -2.20
CA SER A 491 31.42 6.30 -3.05
C SER A 491 31.95 5.05 -2.33
N SER A 492 31.11 4.01 -2.30
CA SER A 492 31.42 2.62 -2.63
C SER A 492 30.42 1.74 -1.89
N PHE A 493 29.58 1.02 -2.64
CA PHE A 493 29.44 -0.44 -2.54
C PHE A 493 28.33 -0.87 -3.50
N MET A 494 28.64 -1.95 -4.21
CA MET A 494 27.90 -2.60 -5.29
C MET A 494 26.46 -3.00 -4.94
#